data_AF-A0A7C2X2Z7-F1
#
_entry.id   AF-A0A7C2X2Z7-F1
#
_cell.length_a   1.000
_cell.length_b   1.000
_cell.length_c   1.000
_cell.angle_alpha   90.00
_cell.angle_beta   90.00
_cell.angle_gamma   90.00
#
_symmetry.space_group_name_H-M   'P 1'
#
loop_
_entity.id
_entity.type
_entity.pdbx_description
1 polymer ?
#
loop_
_entity_poly.entity_id
_entity_poly.type
_entity_poly.pdbx_seq_one_letter_code
_entity_poly.pdbx_strand_id
1 'polypeptide(L)'
;MKKVEATFGNDFAIERAEERISKEGFKFYRKPPLKLVIYVKNKDDIEKLRKLIHESHGYLEPIPTLREKITGKIMAFFSFILYRGKKKD
;
A
#
# COMPACT_ATOMS: atom_id res chain seq x y z
N MET A 1 -9.72 -5.75 -12.79
CA MET A 1 -8.89 -6.28 -11.68
C MET A 1 -8.09 -5.13 -11.11
N LYS A 2 -8.13 -4.94 -9.79
CA LYS A 2 -7.29 -3.98 -9.09
C LYS A 2 -6.00 -4.66 -8.65
N LYS A 3 -4.91 -3.91 -8.59
CA LYS A 3 -3.63 -4.36 -8.06
C LYS A 3 -3.45 -3.75 -6.69
N VAL A 4 -2.96 -4.54 -5.75
CA VAL A 4 -2.61 -4.09 -4.42
C VAL A 4 -1.15 -4.45 -4.18
N GLU A 5 -0.39 -3.50 -3.67
CA GLU A 5 1.01 -3.72 -3.31
C GLU A 5 1.09 -3.89 -1.80
N ALA A 6 1.80 -4.93 -1.36
CA ALA A 6 2.11 -5.20 0.03
C ALA A 6 3.62 -5.10 0.21
N THR A 7 4.05 -4.32 1.19
CA THR A 7 5.45 -4.17 1.57
C THR A 7 5.68 -4.89 2.89
N PHE A 8 6.80 -5.61 3.00
CA PHE A 8 7.14 -6.41 4.16
C PHE A 8 8.46 -5.94 4.76
N GLY A 9 8.64 -6.18 6.06
CA GLY A 9 9.87 -5.81 6.78
C GLY A 9 10.96 -6.87 6.74
N ASN A 10 10.64 -8.11 6.35
CA ASN A 10 11.56 -9.25 6.38
C ASN A 10 11.16 -10.28 5.31
N ASP A 11 12.12 -11.06 4.81
CA ASP A 11 11.89 -12.16 3.86
C ASP A 11 10.94 -13.23 4.42
N PHE A 12 11.07 -13.58 5.70
CA PHE A 12 10.18 -14.54 6.36
C PHE A 12 8.71 -14.09 6.34
N ALA A 13 8.46 -12.79 6.45
CA ALA A 13 7.12 -12.22 6.41
C ALA A 13 6.50 -12.35 5.01
N ILE A 14 7.33 -12.25 3.96
CA ILE A 14 6.90 -12.42 2.57
C ILE A 14 6.54 -13.87 2.31
N GLU A 15 7.42 -14.82 2.65
CA GLU A 15 7.17 -16.24 2.41
C GLU A 15 5.89 -16.71 3.11
N ARG A 16 5.67 -16.28 4.36
CA ARG A 16 4.44 -16.59 5.11
C ARG A 16 3.20 -16.01 4.44
N ALA A 17 3.30 -14.79 3.92
CA ALA A 17 2.21 -14.16 3.18
C ALA A 17 1.96 -14.86 1.84
N GLU A 18 3.01 -15.23 1.11
CA GLU A 18 2.91 -15.97 -0.15
C GLU A 18 2.18 -17.30 0.04
N GLU A 19 2.51 -18.03 1.10
CA GLU A 19 1.84 -19.30 1.41
C GLU A 19 0.34 -19.09 1.70
N ARG A 20 -0.01 -18.09 2.51
CA ARG A 20 -1.41 -17.78 2.85
C ARG A 20 -2.21 -17.28 1.64
N ILE A 21 -1.62 -16.40 0.83
CA ILE A 21 -2.25 -15.85 -0.37
C ILE A 21 -2.42 -16.93 -1.44
N SER A 22 -1.45 -17.84 -1.56
CA SER A 22 -1.53 -19.00 -2.44
C SER A 22 -2.61 -19.98 -2.01
N LYS A 23 -2.78 -20.23 -0.70
CA LYS A 23 -3.84 -21.08 -0.15
C LYS A 23 -5.24 -20.54 -0.46
N GLU A 24 -5.40 -19.22 -0.46
CA GLU A 24 -6.66 -18.55 -0.83
C GLU A 24 -6.88 -18.50 -2.36
N GLY A 25 -5.90 -18.91 -3.18
CA GLY A 25 -6.03 -18.95 -4.65
C GLY A 25 -5.89 -17.59 -5.33
N PHE A 26 -5.31 -16.59 -4.66
CA PHE A 26 -5.05 -15.28 -5.28
C PHE A 26 -3.86 -15.35 -6.23
N LYS A 27 -3.94 -14.56 -7.32
CA LYS A 27 -2.77 -14.35 -8.21
C LYS A 27 -1.89 -13.25 -7.62
N PHE A 28 -0.62 -13.55 -7.43
CA PHE A 28 0.38 -12.59 -6.95
C PHE A 28 1.72 -12.78 -7.65
N TYR A 29 2.59 -11.78 -7.56
CA TYR A 29 4.00 -11.90 -7.92
C TYR A 29 4.87 -11.14 -6.91
N ARG A 30 6.07 -11.67 -6.67
CA ARG A 30 7.08 -11.04 -5.82
C ARG A 30 7.81 -9.95 -6.59
N LYS A 31 8.01 -8.81 -5.94
CA LYS A 31 8.77 -7.67 -6.44
C LYS A 31 9.90 -7.38 -5.44
N PRO A 32 11.16 -7.68 -5.77
CA PRO A 32 12.28 -7.45 -4.86
C PRO A 32 12.43 -5.94 -4.53
N PRO A 33 12.95 -5.58 -3.34
CA PRO A 33 13.51 -6.46 -2.32
C PRO A 33 12.45 -7.10 -1.39
N LEU A 34 11.41 -6.37 -0.99
CA LEU A 34 10.46 -6.83 0.02
C LEU A 34 8.99 -6.50 -0.30
N LYS A 35 8.58 -6.61 -1.57
CA LYS A 35 7.22 -6.29 -2.00
C LYS A 35 6.52 -7.49 -2.64
N LEU A 36 5.21 -7.56 -2.45
CA LEU A 36 4.33 -8.52 -3.08
C LEU A 36 3.19 -7.76 -3.77
N VAL A 37 2.94 -8.08 -5.03
CA VAL A 37 1.85 -7.45 -5.79
C VAL A 37 0.76 -8.48 -6.03
N ILE A 38 -0.43 -8.18 -5.54
CA ILE A 38 -1.56 -9.11 -5.50
C ILE A 38 -2.70 -8.56 -6.35
N TYR A 39 -3.31 -9.43 -7.14
CA TYR A 39 -4.43 -9.09 -8.01
C TYR A 39 -5.75 -9.42 -7.33
N VAL A 40 -6.58 -8.40 -7.13
CA VAL A 40 -7.91 -8.53 -6.52
C VAL A 40 -9.02 -8.15 -7.50
N LYS A 41 -10.19 -8.77 -7.32
CA LYS A 41 -11.39 -8.45 -8.10
C LYS A 41 -12.39 -7.67 -7.26
N ASN A 42 -12.61 -8.07 -6.00
CA ASN A 42 -13.61 -7.50 -5.12
C ASN A 42 -13.00 -6.64 -4.01
N LYS A 43 -13.84 -5.82 -3.37
CA LYS A 43 -13.44 -5.04 -2.18
C LYS A 43 -13.26 -5.95 -0.96
N ASP A 44 -14.07 -6.98 -0.81
CA ASP A 44 -13.95 -7.99 0.25
C ASP A 44 -12.58 -8.70 0.22
N ASP A 45 -12.06 -8.97 -0.98
CA ASP A 45 -10.72 -9.56 -1.15
C ASP A 45 -9.62 -8.63 -0.59
N ILE A 46 -9.79 -7.31 -0.72
CA ILE A 46 -8.84 -6.33 -0.19
C ILE A 46 -8.83 -6.38 1.34
N GLU A 47 -10.00 -6.48 1.96
CA GLU A 47 -10.08 -6.53 3.42
C GLU A 47 -9.52 -7.85 3.98
N LYS A 48 -9.78 -8.97 3.31
CA LYS A 48 -9.17 -10.26 3.63
C LYS A 48 -7.64 -10.22 3.49
N LEU A 49 -7.13 -9.71 2.38
CA LEU A 49 -5.69 -9.56 2.17
C LEU A 49 -5.06 -8.64 3.21
N ARG A 50 -5.75 -7.57 3.59
CA ARG A 50 -5.26 -6.67 4.65
C ARG A 50 -5.08 -7.43 5.97
N LYS A 51 -6.03 -8.28 6.36
CA LYS A 51 -5.92 -9.12 7.57
C LYS A 51 -4.77 -10.14 7.43
N LEU A 52 -4.71 -10.88 6.32
CA LEU A 52 -3.68 -11.90 6.08
C LEU A 52 -2.26 -11.32 6.07
N ILE A 53 -2.07 -10.17 5.44
CA ILE A 53 -0.77 -9.49 5.36
C ILE A 53 -0.39 -8.94 6.72
N HIS A 54 -1.35 -8.37 7.47
CA HIS A 54 -1.09 -7.88 8.83
C HIS A 54 -0.67 -9.01 9.78
N GLU A 55 -1.35 -10.17 9.72
CA GLU A 55 -0.95 -11.38 10.47
C GLU A 55 0.43 -11.92 10.04
N SER A 56 0.83 -11.65 8.80
CA SER A 56 2.13 -12.03 8.25
C SER A 56 3.20 -10.96 8.51
N HIS A 57 2.95 -9.96 9.36
CA HIS A 57 3.86 -8.84 9.64
C HIS A 57 4.21 -7.97 8.42
N GLY A 58 3.34 -7.95 7.42
CA GLY A 58 3.42 -7.05 6.28
C GLY A 58 2.50 -5.85 6.43
N TYR A 59 2.72 -4.88 5.56
CA TYR A 59 1.89 -3.70 5.41
C TYR A 59 1.33 -3.65 3.99
N LEU A 60 0.01 -3.63 3.87
CA LEU A 60 -0.65 -3.38 2.59
C LEU A 60 -0.57 -1.89 2.30
N GLU A 61 0.16 -1.48 1.25
CA GLU A 61 0.17 -0.07 0.85
C GLU A 61 -1.25 0.31 0.42
N PRO A 62 -1.89 1.29 1.08
CA PRO A 62 -3.21 1.74 0.68
C PRO A 62 -3.08 2.29 -0.75
N ILE A 63 -3.93 1.82 -1.66
CA ILE A 63 -4.08 2.47 -2.97
C ILE A 63 -4.45 3.92 -2.64
N PRO A 64 -3.59 4.91 -2.96
CA PRO A 64 -3.85 6.29 -2.60
C PRO A 64 -5.20 6.64 -3.17
N THR A 65 -6.17 6.87 -2.29
CA THR A 65 -7.49 7.25 -2.75
C THR A 65 -7.33 8.57 -3.52
N LEU A 66 -8.10 8.78 -4.59
CA LEU A 66 -8.10 10.04 -5.34
C LEU A 66 -8.18 11.26 -4.39
N ARG A 67 -8.88 11.08 -3.27
CA ARG A 67 -9.02 12.02 -2.16
C ARG A 67 -7.70 12.34 -1.46
N GLU A 68 -6.89 11.35 -1.07
CA GLU A 68 -5.58 11.57 -0.44
C GLU A 68 -4.58 12.25 -1.39
N LYS A 69 -4.63 11.91 -2.68
CA LYS A 69 -3.78 12.55 -3.70
C LYS A 69 -4.13 14.04 -3.86
N ILE A 70 -5.41 14.38 -3.78
CA ILE A 70 -5.88 15.77 -3.82
C ILE A 70 -5.50 16.51 -2.52
N THR A 71 -5.76 15.92 -1.35
CA THR A 71 -5.44 16.55 -0.06
C THR A 71 -3.94 16.80 0.09
N GLY A 72 -3.07 15.85 -0.29
CA GLY A 72 -1.62 16.04 -0.25
C GLY A 72 -1.15 17.17 -1.18
N LYS A 73 -1.75 17.28 -2.38
CA LYS A 73 -1.42 18.35 -3.34
C LYS A 73 -1.89 19.73 -2.86
N ILE A 74 -3.08 19.79 -2.24
CA ILE A 74 -3.63 21.00 -1.62
C ILE A 74 -2.76 21.45 -0.45
N MET A 75 -2.39 20.54 0.44
CA MET A 75 -1.62 20.85 1.64
C MET A 75 -0.19 21.27 1.31
N ALA A 76 0.42 20.68 0.27
CA ALA A 76 1.70 21.11 -0.28
C ALA A 76 1.62 22.50 -0.93
N PHE A 77 0.53 22.82 -1.64
CA PHE A 77 0.29 24.13 -2.23
C PHE A 77 0.11 25.22 -1.16
N PHE A 78 -0.68 24.96 -0.12
CA PHE A 78 -0.85 25.89 1.01
C PHE A 78 0.45 26.08 1.80
N SER A 79 1.22 25.01 2.03
CA SER A 79 2.52 25.12 2.70
C SER A 79 3.51 25.95 1.89
N PHE A 80 3.51 25.82 0.55
CA PHE A 80 4.34 26.64 -0.34
C PHE A 80 3.94 28.13 -0.29
N ILE A 81 2.63 28.43 -0.28
CA ILE A 81 2.14 29.81 -0.14
C ILE A 81 2.52 30.41 1.21
N LEU A 82 2.33 29.67 2.30
CA LEU A 82 2.67 30.12 3.66
C LEU A 82 4.18 30.35 3.82
N TYR A 83 5.02 29.49 3.24
CA TYR A 83 6.48 29.66 3.28
C TYR A 83 6.98 30.85 2.44
N ARG A 84 6.31 31.17 1.33
CA ARG A 84 6.68 32.30 0.48
C ARG A 84 6.37 33.66 1.13
N GLY A 85 5.48 33.70 2.13
CA GLY A 85 5.19 34.90 2.92
C GLY A 85 6.24 35.27 3.97
N LYS A 86 7.17 34.35 4.32
CA LYS A 86 8.20 34.57 5.35
C LYS A 86 9.56 35.09 4.84
N LYS A 87 9.72 35.32 3.52
CA LYS A 87 10.93 35.94 2.94
C LYS A 87 10.67 37.40 2.57
N LYS A 88 10.21 38.20 3.52
CA LYS A 88 10.07 39.65 3.35
C LYS A 88 10.37 40.39 4.65
N ASP A 89 11.56 40.14 5.19
CA ASP A 89 12.29 41.04 6.08
C ASP A 89 13.79 40.87 5.77
#